data_AF-A0A9X7A6E5-F1
#
_entry.id   AF-A0A9X7A6E5-F1
#
_cell.length_a   1.000
_cell.length_b   1.000
_cell.length_c   1.000
_cell.angle_alpha   90.00
_cell.angle_beta   90.00
_cell.angle_gamma   90.00
#
_symmetry.space_group_name_H-M   'P 1'
#
loop_
_entity.id
_entity.type
_entity.pdbx_description
1 polymer ?
#
loop_
_entity_poly.entity_id
_entity_poly.type
_entity_poly.pdbx_seq_one_letter_code
_entity_poly.pdbx_strand_id
1 'polypeptide(L)'
;MKLWKIFRTIKELPSKYEIDEYKMVKDFCLTIKDVKIQNILMITIEGKGAFRRFKDAVIEFNIEMDWYSFRDRRYKDLAIEWCQNNDIEYID
;
A
#
# COMPACT_ATOMS: atom_id res chain seq x y z
N MET A 1 -24.01 -38.02 9.65
CA MET A 1 -24.65 -36.77 9.17
C MET A 1 -23.83 -35.58 9.69
N LYS A 2 -22.78 -35.14 8.97
CA LYS A 2 -21.91 -34.01 9.34
C LYS A 2 -22.34 -32.78 8.53
N LEU A 3 -23.47 -32.18 8.88
CA LEU A 3 -24.00 -31.00 8.16
C LEU A 3 -23.67 -29.66 8.84
N TRP A 4 -22.83 -29.63 9.88
CA TRP A 4 -22.59 -28.40 10.66
C TRP A 4 -21.14 -27.89 10.66
N LYS A 5 -20.28 -28.33 9.73
CA LYS A 5 -18.92 -27.76 9.56
C LYS A 5 -18.81 -26.66 8.52
N ILE A 6 -19.94 -26.16 8.00
CA ILE A 6 -19.98 -25.00 7.12
C ILE A 6 -20.47 -23.78 7.92
N PHE A 7 -19.94 -23.60 9.14
CA PHE A 7 -19.94 -22.28 9.75
C PHE A 7 -18.87 -21.47 9.02
N ARG A 8 -19.34 -20.83 7.95
CA ARG A 8 -18.68 -19.83 7.11
C ARG A 8 -17.75 -18.95 7.97
N THR A 9 -16.48 -19.28 8.03
CA THR A 9 -15.47 -18.46 8.71
C THR A 9 -15.26 -17.23 7.84
N ILE A 10 -15.98 -16.15 8.14
CA ILE A 10 -15.71 -14.85 7.51
C ILE A 10 -14.41 -14.36 8.12
N LYS A 11 -13.37 -14.27 7.28
CA LYS A 11 -12.07 -13.70 7.67
C LYS A 11 -12.06 -12.26 7.19
N GLU A 12 -11.90 -11.33 8.12
CA GLU A 12 -11.92 -9.90 7.81
C GLU A 12 -10.64 -9.52 7.08
N LEU A 13 -10.79 -8.74 6.01
CA LEU A 13 -9.65 -8.14 5.31
C LEU A 13 -8.95 -7.16 6.26
N PRO A 14 -7.62 -7.00 6.09
CA PRO A 14 -6.91 -6.03 6.89
C PRO A 14 -7.51 -4.64 6.63
N SER A 15 -7.80 -3.94 7.71
CA SER A 15 -8.31 -2.58 7.62
C SER A 15 -7.23 -1.66 7.05
N LYS A 16 -7.63 -0.53 6.46
CA LYS A 16 -6.70 0.52 6.04
C LYS A 16 -5.78 1.05 7.16
N TYR A 17 -6.09 0.75 8.43
CA TYR A 17 -5.28 1.14 9.59
C TYR A 17 -4.22 0.09 9.93
N GLU A 18 -4.38 -1.15 9.47
CA GLU A 18 -3.37 -2.21 9.58
C GLU A 18 -2.37 -2.13 8.42
N ILE A 19 -2.78 -1.53 7.31
CA ILE A 19 -1.88 -1.18 6.21
C ILE A 19 -1.12 0.07 6.61
N ASP A 20 0.19 -0.07 6.79
CA ASP A 20 1.09 1.06 7.06
C ASP A 20 1.28 1.90 5.78
N GLU A 21 0.27 2.73 5.48
CA GLU A 21 0.28 3.63 4.33
C GLU A 21 1.44 4.63 4.39
N TYR A 22 1.86 5.02 5.61
CA TYR A 22 3.02 5.89 5.78
C TYR A 22 4.30 5.18 5.30
N LYS A 23 4.50 3.92 5.71
CA LYS A 23 5.62 3.11 5.21
C LYS A 23 5.54 2.90 3.70
N MET A 24 4.35 2.67 3.13
CA MET A 24 4.20 2.53 1.68
C MET A 24 4.61 3.80 0.92
N VAL A 25 4.18 4.96 1.40
CA VAL A 25 4.57 6.27 0.83
C VAL A 25 6.08 6.49 0.97
N LYS A 26 6.65 6.20 2.15
CA LYS A 26 8.09 6.32 2.40
C LYS A 26 8.91 5.39 1.50
N ASP A 27 8.51 4.14 1.38
CA ASP A 27 9.16 3.16 0.50
C ASP A 27 9.12 3.62 -0.96
N PHE A 28 7.99 4.17 -1.42
CA PHE A 28 7.90 4.74 -2.77
C PHE A 28 8.90 5.88 -2.97
N CYS A 29 9.02 6.82 -2.03
CA CYS A 29 9.99 7.91 -2.11
C CYS A 29 11.43 7.39 -2.28
N LEU A 30 11.77 6.29 -1.59
CA LEU A 30 13.08 5.64 -1.70
C LEU A 30 13.33 4.97 -3.07
N THR A 31 12.29 4.69 -3.87
CA THR A 31 12.45 4.15 -5.23
C THR A 31 12.81 5.21 -6.28
N ILE A 32 12.65 6.49 -5.96
CA ILE A 32 12.88 7.60 -6.89
C ILE A 32 14.38 7.77 -7.15
N LYS A 33 14.78 7.66 -8.42
CA LYS A 33 16.19 7.75 -8.84
C LYS A 33 16.73 9.18 -8.85
N ASP A 34 15.87 10.16 -9.16
CA ASP A 34 16.27 11.56 -9.09
C ASP A 34 16.39 11.99 -7.62
N VAL A 35 17.63 12.21 -7.19
CA VAL A 35 17.96 12.53 -5.79
C VAL A 35 17.29 13.83 -5.34
N LYS A 36 17.07 14.81 -6.23
CA LYS A 36 16.40 16.07 -5.87
C LYS A 36 14.92 15.81 -5.60
N ILE A 37 14.25 15.08 -6.48
CA ILE A 37 12.84 14.71 -6.32
C ILE A 37 12.66 13.86 -5.07
N GLN A 38 13.51 12.84 -4.89
CA GLN A 38 13.50 11.99 -3.69
C GLN A 38 13.59 12.81 -2.40
N ASN A 39 14.56 13.72 -2.30
CA ASN A 39 14.73 14.56 -1.11
C ASN A 39 13.50 15.44 -0.84
N ILE A 40 12.90 16.02 -1.89
CA ILE A 40 11.68 16.82 -1.74
C ILE A 40 10.55 15.94 -1.21
N LEU A 41 10.32 14.77 -1.80
CA LEU A 41 9.27 13.85 -1.35
C LEU A 41 9.48 13.39 0.09
N MET A 42 10.72 13.10 0.50
CA MET A 42 11.03 12.72 1.88
C MET A 42 10.70 13.83 2.89
N ILE A 43 10.76 15.10 2.49
CA ILE A 43 10.35 16.24 3.33
C ILE A 43 8.82 16.42 3.30
N THR A 44 8.17 16.16 2.16
CA THR A 44 6.71 16.34 2.05
C THR A 44 5.92 15.37 2.91
N ILE A 45 6.49 14.20 3.22
CA ILE A 45 5.82 13.14 3.98
C ILE A 45 5.89 13.30 5.50
N GLU A 46 6.51 14.38 5.99
CA GLU A 46 6.67 14.63 7.43
C GLU A 46 5.58 15.54 8.01
N GLY A 47 4.97 15.17 9.13
CA GLY A 47 4.05 16.04 9.88
C GLY A 47 2.62 16.17 9.31
N LYS A 48 1.87 17.17 9.80
CA LYS A 48 0.44 17.33 9.46
C LYS A 48 0.26 17.62 7.97
N GLY A 49 -0.71 16.93 7.36
CA GLY A 49 -1.01 17.09 5.93
C GLY A 49 0.00 16.42 4.97
N ALA A 50 0.88 15.56 5.49
CA ALA A 50 1.87 14.81 4.72
C ALA A 50 1.28 14.13 3.46
N PHE A 51 0.20 13.38 3.62
CA PHE A 51 -0.44 12.68 2.49
C PHE A 51 -0.96 13.61 1.39
N ARG A 52 -1.47 14.80 1.73
CA ARG A 52 -1.93 15.77 0.73
C ARG A 52 -0.72 16.33 -0.04
N ARG A 53 0.31 16.80 0.67
CA ARG A 53 1.52 17.35 0.05
C ARG A 53 2.27 16.32 -0.79
N PHE A 54 2.31 15.06 -0.35
CA PHE A 54 2.85 13.97 -1.14
C PHE A 54 2.10 13.82 -2.47
N LYS A 55 0.76 13.79 -2.45
CA LYS A 55 -0.06 13.69 -3.66
C LYS A 55 0.13 14.89 -4.59
N ASP A 56 0.20 16.09 -4.04
CA ASP A 56 0.45 17.30 -4.82
C ASP A 56 1.84 17.24 -5.49
N ALA A 57 2.86 16.80 -4.75
CA ALA A 57 4.23 16.69 -5.25
C ALA A 57 4.39 15.62 -6.34
N VAL A 58 3.75 14.45 -6.23
CA VAL A 58 3.86 13.43 -7.29
C VAL A 58 3.21 13.90 -8.60
N ILE A 59 2.17 14.73 -8.52
CA ILE A 59 1.56 15.37 -9.70
C ILE A 59 2.49 16.44 -10.26
N GLU A 60 3.05 17.30 -9.40
CA GLU A 60 3.98 18.36 -9.79
C GLU A 60 5.22 17.81 -10.51
N PHE A 61 5.74 16.67 -10.07
CA PHE A 61 6.89 16.00 -10.70
C PHE A 61 6.52 15.04 -11.82
N ASN A 62 5.23 14.91 -12.16
CA ASN A 62 4.73 14.04 -13.22
C ASN A 62 5.13 12.55 -13.03
N ILE A 63 5.06 12.07 -11.78
CA ILE A 63 5.38 10.70 -11.33
C ILE A 63 4.18 10.03 -10.64
N GLU A 64 2.98 10.59 -10.79
CA GLU A 64 1.74 10.07 -10.21
C GLU A 64 1.40 8.67 -10.72
N MET A 65 1.71 8.38 -11.99
CA MET A 65 1.51 7.04 -12.57
C MET A 65 2.48 6.01 -11.99
N ASP A 66 3.71 6.41 -11.68
CA ASP A 66 4.68 5.55 -10.99
C ASP A 66 4.21 5.26 -9.56
N TRP A 67 3.67 6.27 -8.88
CA TRP A 67 3.05 6.11 -7.57
C TRP A 67 1.89 5.12 -7.60
N TYR A 68 0.92 5.28 -8.51
CA TYR A 68 -0.22 4.37 -8.61
C TYR A 68 0.22 2.94 -8.92
N SER A 69 1.16 2.77 -9.84
CA SER A 69 1.71 1.45 -10.19
C SER A 69 2.41 0.80 -9.00
N PHE A 70 3.18 1.56 -8.22
CA PHE A 70 3.83 1.07 -7.01
C PHE A 70 2.82 0.69 -5.93
N ARG A 71 1.86 1.58 -5.66
CA ARG A 71 0.83 1.41 -4.65
C ARG A 71 -0.03 0.17 -4.92
N ASP A 72 -0.47 -0.01 -6.16
CA ASP A 72 -1.34 -1.12 -6.54
C ASP A 72 -0.59 -2.46 -6.45
N ARG A 73 0.71 -2.50 -6.83
CA ARG A 73 1.57 -3.67 -6.56
C ARG A 73 1.69 -3.97 -5.07
N ARG A 74 1.92 -2.96 -4.22
CA ARG A 74 2.03 -3.18 -2.77
C ARG A 74 0.73 -3.66 -2.14
N TYR A 75 -0.42 -3.17 -2.58
CA TYR A 75 -1.71 -3.72 -2.13
C TYR A 75 -1.90 -5.16 -2.58
N LYS A 76 -1.48 -5.51 -3.81
CA LYS A 76 -1.50 -6.89 -4.30
C LYS A 76 -0.61 -7.80 -3.46
N ASP A 77 0.63 -7.38 -3.16
CA ASP A 77 1.56 -8.11 -2.31
C ASP A 77 0.97 -8.35 -0.91
N LEU A 78 0.37 -7.32 -0.30
CA LEU A 78 -0.29 -7.43 1.01
C LEU A 78 -1.50 -8.36 0.97
N ALA A 79 -2.28 -8.34 -0.10
CA ALA A 79 -3.42 -9.23 -0.27
C ALA A 79 -2.97 -10.70 -0.41
N ILE A 80 -1.89 -10.94 -1.16
CA ILE A 80 -1.27 -12.26 -1.31
C ILE A 80 -0.72 -12.75 0.04
N GLU A 81 0.05 -11.92 0.75
CA GLU A 81 0.59 -12.25 2.07
C GLU A 81 -0.52 -12.58 3.05
N TRP A 82 -1.60 -11.79 3.03
CA TRP A 82 -2.77 -12.07 3.85
C TRP A 82 -3.41 -13.41 3.47
N CYS A 83 -3.63 -13.70 2.18
CA CYS A 83 -4.18 -15.00 1.76
C CYS A 83 -3.32 -16.17 2.24
N GLN A 84 -1.99 -16.07 2.07
CA GLN A 84 -1.02 -17.08 2.50
C GLN A 84 -1.04 -17.30 4.02
N ASN A 85 -1.00 -16.23 4.81
CA ASN A 85 -1.07 -16.30 6.28
C ASN A 85 -2.37 -16.90 6.80
N ASN A 86 -3.37 -17.03 5.93
CA ASN A 86 -4.71 -17.45 6.26
C ASN A 86 -5.14 -18.75 5.58
N ASP A 87 -4.22 -19.42 4.87
CA ASP A 87 -4.45 -20.64 4.08
C ASP A 87 -5.58 -20.50 3.05
N ILE A 88 -5.65 -19.33 2.40
CA ILE A 88 -6.66 -19.00 1.37
C ILE A 88 -6.00 -19.06 -0.01
N GLU A 89 -6.56 -19.87 -0.91
CA GLU A 89 -6.16 -19.90 -2.31
C GLU A 89 -6.55 -18.60 -3.03
N TYR A 90 -5.66 -18.11 -3.90
CA TYR A 90 -5.89 -16.90 -4.72
C TYR A 90 -5.47 -17.14 -6.18
N ILE A 91 -5.96 -16.29 -7.07
CA ILE A 91 -5.59 -16.27 -8.50
C ILE A 91 -5.00 -14.89 -8.80
N ASP A 92 -3.88 -14.88 -9.53
CA ASP A 92 -3.03 -13.72 -9.77
C ASP A 92 -3.33 -12.92 -11.05
#